data_AF-A0A154QEZ0-F1
#
_entry.id   AF-A0A154QEZ0-F1
#
_cell.length_a   1.000
_cell.length_b   1.000
_cell.length_c   1.000
_cell.angle_alpha   90.00
_cell.angle_beta   90.00
_cell.angle_gamma   90.00
#
_symmetry.space_group_name_H-M   'P 1'
#
loop_
_entity.id
_entity.type
_entity.pdbx_description
1 polymer ?
#
loop_
_entity_poly.entity_id
_entity_poly.type
_entity_poly.pdbx_seq_one_letter_code
_entity_poly.pdbx_strand_id
1 'polypeptide(L)'
;MRQIYTSPRPESIDAVIALMAEHGIAATVENRSNYNRPSYQRFSYSTRNEERSRWAQVWITHADDYPKARALLRQIGIEPVVRHGEELAAARNPSPLDRRNRTVTRVRRIVLLVVLAVLAVAMLRFLRM
;
A
#
# COMPACT_ATOMS: atom_id res chain seq x y z
N MET A 1 -6.88 17.05 2.14
CA MET A 1 -5.53 16.67 1.65
C MET A 1 -5.53 15.24 1.13
N ARG A 2 -4.93 15.00 -0.05
CA ARG A 2 -4.79 13.66 -0.64
C ARG A 2 -3.37 13.44 -1.13
N GLN A 3 -2.80 12.28 -0.81
CA GLN A 3 -1.47 11.88 -1.27
C GLN A 3 -1.48 11.66 -2.78
N ILE A 4 -0.46 12.16 -3.46
CA ILE A 4 -0.30 12.02 -4.91
C ILE A 4 0.95 11.22 -5.29
N TYR A 5 2.04 11.38 -4.54
CA TYR A 5 3.35 10.79 -4.86
C TYR A 5 4.13 10.47 -3.57
N THR A 6 4.99 9.45 -3.63
CA THR A 6 5.91 9.08 -2.54
C THR A 6 7.19 8.51 -3.13
N SER A 7 8.33 8.90 -2.56
CA SER A 7 9.64 8.42 -2.97
C SER A 7 10.63 8.52 -1.81
N PRO A 8 11.58 7.57 -1.68
CA PRO A 8 12.69 7.69 -0.75
C PRO A 8 13.69 8.77 -1.14
N ARG A 9 13.64 9.26 -2.40
CA ARG A 9 14.61 10.24 -2.93
C ARG A 9 14.09 11.68 -2.76
N PRO A 10 14.78 12.53 -1.97
CA PRO A 10 14.33 13.90 -1.73
C PRO A 10 14.31 14.73 -3.02
N GLU A 11 15.29 14.56 -3.90
CA GLU A 11 15.36 15.25 -5.20
C GLU A 11 14.10 15.02 -6.07
N SER A 12 13.56 13.80 -6.05
CA SER A 12 12.33 13.47 -6.79
C SER A 12 11.10 14.16 -6.19
N ILE A 13 11.07 14.33 -4.87
CA ILE A 13 10.00 15.03 -4.17
C ILE A 13 10.05 16.52 -4.52
N ASP A 14 11.24 17.11 -4.53
CA ASP A 14 11.47 18.51 -4.87
C ASP A 14 11.07 18.81 -6.31
N ALA A 15 11.45 17.94 -7.25
CA ALA A 15 11.06 18.06 -8.66
C ALA A 15 9.53 18.00 -8.85
N VAL A 16 8.84 17.10 -8.14
CA VAL A 16 7.37 17.02 -8.21
C VAL A 16 6.71 18.27 -7.61
N ILE A 17 7.24 18.83 -6.52
CA ILE A 17 6.69 20.06 -5.94
C ILE A 17 6.88 21.24 -6.89
N ALA A 18 8.08 21.40 -7.46
CA ALA A 18 8.36 22.45 -8.44
C ALA A 18 7.39 22.35 -9.63
N LEU A 19 7.20 21.14 -10.16
CA LEU A 19 6.26 20.87 -11.24
C LEU A 19 4.80 21.23 -10.87
N MET A 20 4.37 20.92 -9.64
CA MET A 20 3.02 21.30 -9.17
C MET A 20 2.90 22.81 -9.02
N ALA A 21 3.93 23.48 -8.48
CA ALA A 21 3.96 24.93 -8.30
C ALA A 21 3.92 25.68 -9.64
N GLU A 22 4.64 25.20 -10.66
CA GLU A 22 4.61 25.74 -12.03
C GLU A 22 3.20 25.76 -12.62
N HIS A 23 2.35 24.80 -12.24
CA HIS A 23 0.97 24.68 -12.70
C HIS A 23 -0.06 25.30 -11.74
N GLY A 24 0.41 26.06 -10.74
CA GLY A 24 -0.45 26.74 -9.76
C GLY A 24 -1.15 25.80 -8.77
N ILE A 25 -0.65 24.57 -8.61
CA ILE A 25 -1.25 23.57 -7.72
C ILE A 25 -0.56 23.62 -6.35
N ALA A 26 -1.33 23.90 -5.31
CA ALA A 26 -0.80 23.96 -3.95
C ALA A 26 -0.54 22.55 -3.37
N ALA A 27 0.72 22.20 -3.21
CA ALA A 27 1.17 20.92 -2.65
C ALA A 27 1.97 21.10 -1.35
N THR A 28 1.88 20.12 -0.46
CA THR A 28 2.60 20.07 0.84
C THR A 28 3.38 18.76 0.93
N VAL A 29 4.49 18.78 1.66
CA VAL A 29 5.33 17.60 1.90
C VAL A 29 5.19 17.12 3.32
N GLU A 30 4.98 15.83 3.50
CA GLU A 30 5.05 15.16 4.79
C GLU A 30 6.23 14.17 4.82
N ASN A 31 6.68 13.82 6.03
CA ASN A 31 7.79 12.89 6.26
C ASN A 31 9.09 13.27 5.56
N ARG A 32 9.34 14.57 5.36
CA ARG A 32 10.63 15.06 4.86
C ARG A 32 11.69 14.86 5.95
N SER A 33 12.74 14.12 5.62
CA SER A 33 13.94 14.05 6.45
C SER A 33 14.68 15.39 6.42
N ASN A 34 14.99 15.97 7.58
CA ASN A 34 15.88 17.14 7.67
C ASN A 34 17.35 16.77 7.38
N TYR A 35 17.70 15.50 7.52
CA TYR A 35 19.04 15.02 7.22
C TYR A 35 19.17 14.72 5.73
N ASN A 36 20.07 15.45 5.06
CA ASN A 36 20.37 15.27 3.65
C ASN A 36 21.25 14.01 3.47
N ARG A 37 20.61 12.86 3.25
CA ARG A 37 21.32 11.60 2.99
C ARG A 37 21.72 11.54 1.52
N PRO A 38 22.93 11.03 1.19
CA PRO A 38 23.31 10.75 -0.18
C PRO A 38 22.27 9.82 -0.84
N SER A 39 21.65 10.28 -1.92
CA SER A 39 20.62 9.54 -2.67
C SER A 39 21.18 8.38 -3.51
N TYR A 40 22.50 8.30 -3.65
CA TYR A 40 23.24 7.30 -4.43
C TYR A 40 23.26 5.89 -3.83
N GLN A 41 22.43 5.60 -2.83
CA GLN A 41 22.36 4.26 -2.26
C GLN A 41 21.92 3.27 -3.35
N ARG A 42 22.81 2.32 -3.67
CA ARG A 42 22.62 1.36 -4.75
C ARG A 42 21.31 0.59 -4.55
N PHE A 43 20.65 0.26 -5.66
CA PHE A 43 19.50 -0.62 -5.64
C PHE A 43 19.88 -1.92 -4.91
N SER A 44 19.23 -2.17 -3.77
CA SER A 44 19.44 -3.39 -3.01
C SER A 44 18.39 -4.41 -3.44
N TYR A 45 18.83 -5.61 -3.80
CA TYR A 45 17.92 -6.75 -4.01
C TYR A 45 17.42 -7.34 -2.67
N SER A 46 18.06 -6.97 -1.56
CA SER A 46 17.61 -7.28 -0.20
C SER A 46 16.83 -6.10 0.38
N THR A 47 15.81 -5.60 -0.33
CA THR A 47 14.87 -4.64 0.25
C THR A 47 14.05 -5.36 1.32
N ARG A 48 14.59 -5.40 2.53
CA ARG A 48 13.90 -5.88 3.72
C ARG A 48 12.98 -4.76 4.18
N ASN A 49 11.74 -4.76 3.69
CA ASN A 49 10.59 -4.13 4.34
C ASN A 49 10.84 -2.68 4.82
N GLU A 50 11.42 -1.83 3.98
CA GLU A 50 11.39 -0.39 4.29
C GLU A 50 9.94 0.08 4.18
N GLU A 51 9.42 0.50 5.32
CA GLU A 51 8.04 0.93 5.47
C GLU A 51 7.79 2.15 4.58
N ARG A 52 7.09 1.98 3.46
CA ARG A 52 6.80 3.04 2.46
C ARG A 52 6.15 4.28 3.08
N SER A 53 5.46 4.08 4.20
CA SER A 53 4.85 5.12 5.03
C SER A 53 5.86 6.14 5.58
N ARG A 54 7.14 5.76 5.76
CA ARG A 54 8.19 6.63 6.30
C ARG A 54 8.89 7.49 5.26
N TRP A 55 8.70 7.19 3.98
CA TRP A 55 9.27 8.00 2.92
C TRP A 55 8.60 9.37 2.86
N ALA A 56 9.28 10.32 2.22
CA ALA A 56 8.72 11.63 1.97
C ALA A 56 7.53 11.52 1.00
N GLN A 57 6.45 12.25 1.30
CA GLN A 57 5.18 12.15 0.60
C GLN A 57 4.71 13.53 0.17
N VAL A 58 4.21 13.61 -1.06
CA VAL A 58 3.58 14.83 -1.61
C VAL A 58 2.07 14.70 -1.47
N TRP A 59 1.46 15.73 -0.88
CA TRP A 59 0.04 15.85 -0.62
C TRP A 59 -0.51 17.08 -1.33
N ILE A 60 -1.64 16.93 -2.00
CA ILE A 60 -2.37 18.08 -2.55
C ILE A 60 -3.25 18.66 -1.45
N THR A 61 -3.14 19.97 -1.25
CA THR A 61 -3.87 20.72 -0.22
C THR A 61 -5.37 20.77 -0.52
N HIS A 62 -5.72 21.26 -1.71
CA HIS A 62 -7.08 21.46 -2.21
C HIS A 62 -7.58 20.20 -2.94
N ALA A 63 -8.82 19.79 -2.65
CA ALA A 63 -9.40 18.61 -3.30
C ALA A 63 -9.64 18.82 -4.80
N ASP A 64 -9.94 20.07 -5.20
CA ASP A 64 -10.29 20.43 -6.58
C ASP A 64 -9.11 20.36 -7.54
N ASP A 65 -7.88 20.51 -7.03
CA ASP A 65 -6.66 20.41 -7.85
C ASP A 65 -6.17 18.97 -8.01
N TYR A 66 -6.73 18.03 -7.25
CA TYR A 66 -6.31 16.63 -7.28
C TYR A 66 -6.45 15.96 -8.67
N PRO A 67 -7.57 16.15 -9.42
CA PRO A 67 -7.69 15.60 -10.77
C PRO A 67 -6.66 16.18 -11.74
N LYS A 68 -6.37 17.48 -11.64
CA LYS A 68 -5.36 18.16 -12.47
C LYS A 68 -3.96 17.62 -12.16
N ALA A 69 -3.60 17.51 -10.88
CA ALA A 69 -2.33 16.94 -10.44
C ALA A 69 -2.13 15.50 -10.96
N ARG A 70 -3.18 14.67 -10.92
CA ARG A 70 -3.12 13.30 -11.48
C ARG A 70 -2.92 13.27 -12.98
N ALA A 71 -3.64 14.13 -13.71
CA ALA A 71 -3.50 14.21 -15.17
C ALA A 71 -2.07 14.60 -15.54
N LEU A 72 -1.50 15.56 -14.80
CA LEU A 72 -0.15 16.05 -15.01
C LEU A 72 0.91 14.98 -14.75
N LEU A 73 0.83 14.25 -13.63
CA LEU A 73 1.75 13.15 -13.37
C LEU A 73 1.66 12.04 -14.43
N ARG A 74 0.45 11.76 -14.94
CA ARG A 74 0.29 10.77 -16.02
C ARG A 74 0.92 11.21 -17.34
N GLN A 75 0.88 12.51 -17.66
CA GLN A 75 1.50 13.03 -18.88
C GLN A 75 3.02 12.80 -18.89
N ILE A 76 3.67 12.86 -17.73
CA ILE A 76 5.11 12.56 -17.58
C ILE A 76 5.40 11.07 -17.33
N GLY A 77 4.39 10.21 -17.43
CA GLY A 77 4.53 8.75 -17.28
C GLY A 77 4.59 8.25 -15.83
N ILE A 78 4.27 9.09 -14.84
CA ILE A 78 4.22 8.70 -13.43
C ILE A 78 2.77 8.33 -13.06
N GLU A 79 2.53 7.06 -12.73
CA GLU A 79 1.19 6.65 -12.26
C GLU A 79 0.97 7.16 -10.83
N PRO A 80 -0.09 7.96 -10.57
CA PRO A 80 -0.34 8.52 -9.24
C PRO A 80 -0.69 7.44 -8.21
N VAL A 81 -0.33 7.66 -6.95
CA VAL A 81 -0.62 6.74 -5.86
C VAL A 81 -2.15 6.53 -5.74
N VAL A 82 -2.55 5.26 -5.77
CA VAL A 82 -3.93 4.83 -5.47
C VAL A 82 -3.94 4.26 -4.07
N ARG A 83 -4.85 4.74 -3.21
CA ARG A 83 -5.03 4.19 -1.86
C ARG A 83 -5.37 2.69 -1.96
N HIS A 84 -4.68 1.85 -1.19
CA HIS A 84 -4.76 0.38 -1.27
C HIS A 84 -4.39 -0.19 -2.65
N GLY A 85 -3.69 0.56 -3.52
CA GLY A 85 -3.32 0.11 -4.86
C GLY A 85 -2.51 -1.18 -4.86
N GLU A 86 -1.62 -1.36 -3.87
CA GLU A 86 -0.84 -2.58 -3.69
C GLU A 86 -1.70 -3.78 -3.28
N GLU A 87 -2.64 -3.58 -2.34
CA GLU A 87 -3.59 -4.62 -1.94
C GLU A 87 -4.49 -5.03 -3.10
N LEU A 88 -4.97 -4.05 -3.88
CA LEU A 88 -5.78 -4.26 -5.07
C LEU A 88 -4.98 -4.97 -6.18
N ALA A 89 -3.71 -4.62 -6.36
CA ALA A 89 -2.82 -5.28 -7.31
C ALA A 89 -2.51 -6.72 -6.87
N ALA A 90 -2.26 -6.95 -5.57
CA ALA A 90 -2.05 -8.28 -4.99
C ALA A 90 -3.31 -9.14 -5.04
N ALA A 91 -4.50 -8.54 -4.91
CA ALA A 91 -5.78 -9.22 -5.11
C ALA A 91 -6.00 -9.62 -6.57
N ARG A 92 -5.61 -8.76 -7.52
CA ARG A 92 -5.70 -9.05 -8.97
C ARG A 92 -4.68 -10.08 -9.44
N ASN A 93 -3.45 -10.00 -8.95
CA ASN A 93 -2.34 -10.87 -9.34
C ASN A 93 -1.74 -11.58 -8.12
N PRO A 94 -2.46 -12.57 -7.56
CA PRO A 94 -1.98 -13.27 -6.38
C PRO A 94 -0.77 -14.15 -6.70
N SER A 95 0.26 -14.04 -5.86
CA SER A 95 1.45 -14.89 -5.98
C SER A 95 1.11 -16.38 -5.79
N PRO A 96 1.94 -17.31 -6.30
CA PRO A 96 1.74 -18.74 -6.07
C PRO A 96 1.69 -19.10 -4.57
N LEU A 97 2.49 -18.42 -3.73
CA LEU A 97 2.50 -18.62 -2.29
C LEU A 97 1.19 -18.14 -1.64
N ASP A 98 0.66 -16.99 -2.06
CA ASP A 98 -0.61 -16.46 -1.53
C ASP A 98 -1.79 -17.37 -1.87
N ARG A 99 -1.79 -17.96 -3.08
CA ARG A 99 -2.78 -18.97 -3.46
C ARG A 99 -2.70 -20.20 -2.54
N ARG A 100 -1.50 -20.72 -2.29
CA ARG A 100 -1.30 -21.88 -1.39
C ARG A 100 -1.79 -21.58 0.03
N ASN A 101 -1.42 -20.42 0.58
CA ASN A 101 -1.82 -20.01 1.92
C ASN A 101 -3.35 -19.85 2.06
N ARG A 102 -4.03 -19.31 1.04
CA ARG A 102 -5.50 -19.26 1.01
C ARG A 102 -6.14 -20.65 1.04
N THR A 103 -5.60 -21.61 0.30
CA THR A 103 -6.10 -22.99 0.33
C THR A 103 -5.88 -23.63 1.71
N VAL A 104 -4.68 -23.50 2.27
CA VAL A 104 -4.35 -24.05 3.60
C VAL A 104 -5.25 -23.47 4.69
N THR A 105 -5.45 -22.15 4.70
CA THR A 105 -6.32 -21.49 5.67
C THR A 105 -7.79 -21.89 5.51
N ARG A 106 -8.27 -22.08 4.28
CA ARG A 106 -9.62 -22.60 4.00
C ARG A 106 -9.80 -24.03 4.52
N VAL A 107 -8.87 -24.93 4.21
CA VAL A 107 -8.89 -26.32 4.68
C VAL A 107 -8.84 -26.37 6.21
N ARG A 108 -7.95 -25.60 6.84
CA ARG A 108 -7.85 -25.52 8.31
C ARG A 108 -9.18 -25.09 8.94
N ARG A 109 -9.85 -24.07 8.38
CA ARG A 109 -11.16 -23.61 8.87
C ARG A 109 -12.23 -24.69 8.74
N ILE A 110 -12.29 -25.40 7.61
CA ILE A 110 -13.24 -26.50 7.40
C ILE A 110 -13.01 -27.60 8.44
N VAL A 111 -11.76 -28.02 8.64
CA VAL A 111 -11.43 -29.06 9.63
C VAL A 111 -11.84 -28.62 11.04
N LEU A 112 -11.55 -27.37 11.43
CA LEU A 112 -11.96 -26.84 12.73
C LEU A 112 -13.50 -26.85 12.92
N LEU A 113 -14.25 -26.49 11.88
CA LEU A 113 -15.72 -26.53 11.91
C LEU A 113 -16.25 -27.96 12.04
N VAL A 114 -15.63 -28.93 11.35
CA VAL A 114 -16.00 -30.34 11.46
C VAL A 114 -15.74 -30.86 12.88
N VAL A 115 -14.58 -30.57 13.46
CA VAL A 115 -14.26 -30.96 14.85
C VAL A 115 -15.25 -30.34 15.83
N LEU A 116 -15.58 -29.05 15.66
CA LEU A 116 -16.55 -28.36 16.51
C LEU A 116 -17.95 -28.99 16.39
N ALA A 117 -18.38 -29.35 15.18
CA ALA A 117 -19.64 -30.04 14.95
C ALA A 117 -19.68 -31.42 15.60
N VAL A 118 -18.59 -32.20 15.51
CA VAL A 118 -18.48 -33.52 16.17
C VAL A 118 -18.56 -33.38 17.68
N LEU A 119 -17.85 -32.42 18.27
CA LEU A 119 -17.91 -32.14 19.71
C LEU A 119 -19.30 -31.71 20.15
N ALA A 120 -19.98 -30.85 19.39
CA ALA A 120 -21.34 -30.43 19.68
C ALA A 120 -22.32 -31.61 19.67
N VAL A 121 -22.22 -32.50 18.68
CA VAL A 121 -23.06 -33.71 18.61
C VAL A 121 -22.77 -34.66 19.77
N ALA A 122 -21.50 -34.87 20.12
CA ALA A 122 -21.11 -35.70 21.26
C ALA A 122 -21.66 -35.14 22.58
N MET A 123 -21.59 -33.82 22.77
CA MET A 123 -22.10 -33.15 23.96
C MET A 123 -23.62 -33.21 24.05
N LEU A 124 -24.33 -33.03 22.94
CA LEU A 124 -25.79 -33.20 22.88
C LEU A 124 -26.22 -34.65 23.18
N ARG A 125 -25.43 -35.64 22.73
CA ARG A 125 -25.69 -37.05 23.03
C ARG A 125 -25.45 -37.36 24.51
N PHE A 126 -24.42 -36.77 25.12
CA PHE A 126 -24.13 -36.91 26.54
C PHE A 126 -25.23 -36.31 27.42
N LEU A 127 -25.77 -35.13 27.06
CA LEU A 127 -26.85 -34.45 27.80
C LEU A 127 -28.23 -35.09 27.64
N ARG A 128 -28.42 -35.94 26.61
CA ARG A 128 -29.68 -36.66 26.36
C ARG A 128 -29.74 -38.04 27.04
N MET A 129 -28.63 -38.51 27.58
CA MET A 129 -28.57 -39.65 28.50
C MET A 129 -28.71 -39.15 29.93
#